data_AF-A0A3N9X477-F1
#
_entry.id   AF-A0A3N9X477-F1
#
_cell.length_a   1.000
_cell.length_b   1.000
_cell.length_c   1.000
_cell.angle_alpha   90.00
_cell.angle_beta   90.00
_cell.angle_gamma   90.00
#
_symmetry.space_group_name_H-M   'P 1'
#
loop_
_entity.id
_entity.type
_entity.pdbx_description
1 polymer ?
#
loop_
_entity_poly.entity_id
_entity_poly.type
_entity_poly.pdbx_seq_one_letter_code
_entity_poly.pdbx_strand_id
1 'polypeptide(L)'
;MTIHVVDIEQVTHTCPAFAEAHPYDTRRTVIHVIPGGPCRNPVTIRCGDTTVTIACHRHEPADRQCGACRIIVTQHTITNRHHEVVG
;
A
#
# COMPACT_ATOMS: atom_id res chain seq x y z
N MET A 1 -13.52 0.26 0.72
CA MET A 1 -12.17 0.76 0.55
C MET A 1 -11.50 0.46 1.85
N THR A 2 -10.47 -0.37 1.86
CA THR A 2 -9.67 -0.53 3.06
C THR A 2 -8.56 0.52 3.02
N ILE A 3 -8.48 1.36 4.06
CA ILE A 3 -7.46 2.40 4.14
C ILE A 3 -6.45 1.97 5.21
N HIS A 4 -5.21 1.75 4.79
CA HIS A 4 -4.08 1.59 5.70
C HIS A 4 -3.47 2.95 5.95
N VAL A 5 -3.59 3.43 7.17
CA VAL A 5 -2.89 4.63 7.62
C VAL A 5 -1.51 4.21 8.09
N VAL A 6 -0.47 4.82 7.52
CA VAL A 6 0.92 4.47 7.80
C VAL A 6 1.71 5.66 8.31
N ASP A 7 2.56 5.39 9.29
CA ASP A 7 3.71 6.24 9.57
C ASP A 7 4.90 5.75 8.74
N ILE A 8 5.68 6.70 8.23
CA ILE A 8 6.82 6.45 7.36
C ILE A 8 8.09 6.94 8.05
N GLU A 9 9.09 6.08 8.15
CA GLU A 9 10.44 6.46 8.56
C GLU A 9 11.37 6.38 7.34
N GLN A 10 12.01 7.49 7.01
CA GLN A 10 12.95 7.61 5.90
C GLN A 10 14.33 7.92 6.44
N VAL A 11 15.30 7.06 6.16
CA VAL A 11 16.71 7.36 6.40
C VAL A 11 17.31 7.87 5.10
N THR A 12 17.94 9.06 5.15
CA THR A 12 18.52 9.73 4.00
C THR A 12 20.05 9.70 4.02
N HIS A 13 20.67 9.64 2.85
CA HIS A 13 22.10 9.84 2.68
C HIS A 13 22.39 10.75 1.47
N THR A 14 23.63 11.20 1.35
CA THR A 14 24.20 11.79 0.13
C THR A 14 25.28 10.86 -0.41
N CYS A 15 25.35 10.68 -1.73
CA CYS A 15 26.35 9.80 -2.33
C CYS A 15 27.01 10.47 -3.54
N PRO A 16 28.19 10.03 -4.00
CA PRO A 16 28.87 10.67 -5.13
C PRO A 16 28.06 10.65 -6.43
N ALA A 17 27.17 9.66 -6.59
CA ALA A 17 26.29 9.55 -7.76
C ALA A 17 25.10 10.52 -7.72
N PHE A 18 24.70 10.98 -6.53
CA PHE A 18 23.59 11.91 -6.35
C PHE A 18 23.86 12.82 -5.15
N ALA A 19 24.23 14.06 -5.46
CA ALA A 19 24.73 15.03 -4.48
C ALA A 19 23.65 15.52 -3.50
N GLU A 20 22.37 15.42 -3.85
CA GLU A 20 21.27 15.81 -2.96
C GLU A 20 20.91 14.68 -1.98
N ALA A 21 20.48 15.04 -0.78
CA ALA A 21 20.05 14.07 0.22
C ALA A 21 18.82 13.32 -0.27
N HIS A 22 18.87 11.99 -0.29
CA HIS A 22 17.79 11.14 -0.77
C HIS A 22 17.56 9.93 0.15
N PRO A 23 16.32 9.40 0.23
CA PRO A 23 16.04 8.21 1.02
C PRO A 23 16.75 6.98 0.48
N TYR A 24 17.33 6.16 1.37
CA TYR A 24 17.89 4.85 1.01
C TYR A 24 17.27 3.70 1.80
N ASP A 25 16.76 3.96 3.00
CA ASP A 25 15.88 3.05 3.74
C ASP A 25 14.55 3.77 3.96
N THR A 26 13.45 3.12 3.60
CA THR A 26 12.09 3.63 3.84
C THR A 26 11.27 2.52 4.47
N ARG A 27 10.95 2.69 5.75
CA ARG A 27 10.11 1.77 6.52
C ARG A 27 8.74 2.36 6.71
N ARG A 28 7.72 1.49 6.74
CA ARG A 28 6.32 1.87 6.94
C ARG A 28 5.75 1.05 8.07
N THR A 29 5.07 1.73 8.99
CA THR A 29 4.36 1.10 10.10
C THR A 29 2.87 1.38 9.93
N VAL A 30 2.06 0.33 9.88
CA VAL A 30 0.60 0.48 9.85
C VAL A 30 0.13 0.88 11.25
N ILE A 31 -0.43 2.08 11.37
CA ILE A 31 -0.92 2.60 12.66
C ILE A 31 -2.44 2.48 12.80
N HIS A 32 -3.16 2.41 11.68
CA HIS A 32 -4.60 2.23 11.69
C HIS A 32 -5.08 1.58 10.39
N VAL A 33 -6.14 0.79 10.48
CA VAL A 33 -6.80 0.18 9.34
C VAL A 33 -8.28 0.52 9.39
N ILE A 34 -8.74 1.31 8.42
CA ILE A 34 -10.18 1.56 8.22
C ILE A 34 -10.69 0.44 7.32
N PRO A 35 -11.55 -0.47 7.82
CA PRO A 35 -12.03 -1.57 7.01
C PRO A 35 -12.93 -1.06 5.89
N GLY A 36 -12.77 -1.65 4.71
CA GLY A 36 -13.74 -1.48 3.64
C GLY A 36 -15.07 -2.15 3.97
N GLY A 37 -16.16 -1.56 3.45
CA GLY A 37 -17.45 -2.24 3.39
C GLY A 37 -17.44 -3.45 2.43
N PRO A 38 -18.57 -4.17 2.31
CA PRO A 38 -18.69 -5.34 1.45
C PRO A 38 -18.44 -5.00 -0.02
N CYS A 39 -17.97 -6.00 -0.79
CA CYS A 39 -17.76 -5.87 -2.22
C CYS A 39 -19.03 -5.39 -2.93
N ARG A 40 -18.90 -4.38 -3.80
CA ARG A 40 -20.02 -3.80 -4.56
C ARG A 40 -20.11 -4.29 -6.00
N ASN A 41 -19.10 -5.04 -6.45
CA ASN A 41 -19.06 -5.64 -7.78
C ASN A 41 -18.41 -7.02 -7.69
N PRO A 42 -19.07 -8.02 -7.09
CA PRO A 42 -18.51 -9.36 -7.00
C PRO A 42 -18.43 -10.01 -8.39
N VAL A 43 -17.46 -10.89 -8.57
CA VAL A 43 -17.22 -11.60 -9.83
C VAL A 43 -17.63 -13.06 -9.67
N THR A 44 -18.38 -13.57 -10.64
CA THR A 44 -18.71 -14.99 -10.74
C THR A 44 -17.60 -15.70 -11.50
N ILE A 45 -16.94 -16.66 -10.86
CA ILE A 45 -15.94 -17.52 -11.48
C ILE A 45 -16.56 -18.89 -11.72
N ARG A 46 -16.27 -19.47 -12.89
CA ARG A 46 -16.63 -20.85 -13.24
C ARG A 46 -15.37 -21.68 -13.41
N CYS A 47 -15.31 -22.82 -12.72
CA CYS A 47 -14.27 -23.84 -12.88
C CYS A 47 -14.97 -25.18 -13.13
N GLY A 48 -15.01 -25.61 -14.40
CA GLY A 48 -15.82 -26.75 -14.83
C GLY A 48 -17.31 -26.54 -14.52
N ASP A 49 -17.86 -27.42 -13.69
CA ASP A 49 -19.27 -27.38 -13.26
C ASP A 49 -19.50 -26.61 -11.96
N THR A 50 -18.44 -26.07 -11.34
CA THR A 50 -18.55 -25.27 -10.12
C THR A 50 -18.56 -23.79 -10.47
N THR A 51 -19.56 -23.06 -9.96
CA THR A 51 -19.60 -21.60 -9.99
C THR A 51 -19.52 -21.03 -8.58
N VAL A 52 -18.69 -20.02 -8.37
CA VAL A 52 -18.57 -19.31 -7.09
C VAL A 52 -18.52 -17.80 -7.32
N THR A 53 -19.19 -17.07 -6.45
CA THR A 53 -19.15 -15.61 -6.42
C THR A 53 -18.10 -15.16 -5.42
N ILE A 54 -17.13 -14.36 -5.87
CA ILE A 54 -16.07 -13.84 -5.01
C ILE A 54 -15.99 -12.31 -5.09
N ALA A 55 -15.39 -11.68 -4.07
CA ALA A 55 -15.14 -10.25 -4.09
C ALA A 55 -14.13 -9.88 -5.20
N CYS A 56 -14.37 -8.78 -5.93
CA CYS A 56 -13.53 -8.42 -7.09
C CYS A 56 -12.03 -8.28 -6.81
N HIS A 57 -11.57 -7.91 -5.60
CA HIS A 57 -10.12 -7.86 -5.31
C HIS A 57 -9.40 -9.20 -5.48
N ARG A 58 -10.13 -10.32 -5.46
CA ARG A 58 -9.58 -11.67 -5.63
C ARG A 58 -9.41 -12.08 -7.10
N HIS A 59 -9.88 -11.25 -8.04
CA HIS A 59 -9.88 -11.56 -9.47
C HIS A 59 -9.44 -10.37 -10.32
N GLU A 60 -10.04 -9.20 -10.10
CA GLU A 60 -9.82 -8.01 -10.92
C GLU A 60 -8.51 -7.29 -10.58
N PRO A 61 -7.81 -6.75 -11.59
CA PRO A 61 -6.72 -5.82 -11.37
C PRO A 61 -7.21 -4.53 -10.69
N ALA A 62 -6.31 -3.81 -10.02
CA ALA A 62 -6.64 -2.69 -9.14
C ALA A 62 -7.49 -1.58 -9.79
N ASP A 63 -7.25 -1.31 -11.07
CA ASP A 63 -7.99 -0.34 -11.90
C ASP A 63 -9.46 -0.75 -12.13
N ARG A 64 -9.78 -2.04 -12.09
CA ARG A 64 -11.14 -2.58 -12.26
C ARG A 64 -11.84 -2.95 -10.95
N GLN A 65 -11.13 -2.92 -9.82
CA GLN A 65 -11.74 -3.20 -8.52
C GLN A 65 -12.72 -2.10 -8.11
N CYS A 66 -13.85 -2.49 -7.50
CA CYS A 66 -14.79 -1.54 -6.93
C CYS A 66 -14.16 -0.78 -5.75
N GLY A 67 -14.66 0.42 -5.45
CA GLY A 67 -14.16 1.23 -4.33
C GLY A 67 -14.24 0.52 -2.96
N ALA A 68 -15.15 -0.45 -2.79
CA ALA A 68 -15.19 -1.24 -1.55
C ALA A 68 -13.96 -2.16 -1.38
N CYS A 69 -13.44 -2.69 -2.49
CA CYS A 69 -12.36 -3.67 -2.53
C CYS A 69 -10.97 -3.08 -2.74
N ARG A 70 -10.86 -1.83 -3.23
CA ARG A 70 -9.57 -1.16 -3.39
C ARG A 70 -8.89 -0.91 -2.04
N ILE A 71 -7.58 -1.08 -2.03
CA ILE A 71 -6.67 -0.72 -0.95
C ILE A 71 -6.16 0.69 -1.22
N ILE A 72 -6.22 1.55 -0.21
CA ILE A 72 -5.53 2.85 -0.20
C ILE A 72 -4.53 2.84 0.95
N VAL A 73 -3.32 3.31 0.67
CA VAL A 73 -2.33 3.59 1.71
C VAL A 73 -2.25 5.10 1.86
N THR A 74 -2.64 5.60 3.03
CA THR A 74 -2.60 7.03 3.35
C THR A 74 -1.52 7.27 4.39
N GLN A 75 -0.72 8.30 4.16
CA GLN A 75 0.31 8.73 5.11
C GLN A 75 -0.32 9.49 6.27
N HIS A 76 0.10 9.16 7.49
CA HIS A 76 -0.13 9.98 8.67
C HIS A 76 1.07 10.91 8.91
N THR A 77 2.25 10.35 9.20
CA THR A 77 3.49 11.13 9.40
C THR A 77 4.64 10.60 8.55
N ILE A 78 5.56 11.48 8.14
CA ILE A 78 6.92 11.11 7.69
C ILE A 78 7.92 11.63 8.71
N THR A 79 8.78 10.74 9.20
CA THR A 79 9.97 11.08 9.98
C THR A 79 11.21 10.87 9.12
N ASN A 80 12.00 11.92 8.93
CA ASN A 80 13.28 11.85 8.22
C ASN A 80 14.44 11.78 9.22
N ARG A 81 15.38 10.87 8.98
CA ARG A 81 16.64 10.76 9.72
C ARG A 81 17.79 10.80 8.74
N HIS A 82 18.79 11.63 9.01
CA HIS A 82 20.01 11.57 8.21
C HIS A 82 20.90 10.44 8.74
N HIS A 83 21.45 9.62 7.84
CA HIS A 83 22.49 8.68 8.19
C HIS A 83 23.83 9.40 8.23
N GLU A 84 24.29 9.71 9.43
CA GLU A 84 25.62 10.28 9.65
C GLU A 84 26.65 9.16 9.53
N VAL A 85 27.38 9.14 8.40
CA VAL A 85 28.54 8.25 8.26
C VAL A 85 29.69 8.88 9.02
N VAL A 86 30.07 8.34 10.18
CA VAL A 86 31.28 8.76 10.90
C VAL A 86 32.47 8.43 10.00
N GLY A 87 33.12 9.48 9.47
CA GLY A 87 34.32 9.38 8.62
C GLY A 87 35.58 9.03 9.40
#